data_AF-A0A8T3NG41-F1
#
_entry.id   AF-A0A8T3NG41-F1
#
_cell.length_a   1.000
_cell.length_b   1.000
_cell.length_c   1.000
_cell.angle_alpha   90.00
_cell.angle_beta   90.00
_cell.angle_gamma   90.00
#
_symmetry.space_group_name_H-M   'P 1'
#
loop_
_entity.id
_entity.type
_entity.pdbx_description
1 polymer ?
#
loop_
_entity_poly.entity_id
_entity_poly.type
_entity_poly.pdbx_seq_one_letter_code
_entity_poly.pdbx_strand_id
1 'polypeptide(L)' 'MRKTTLEFDEGLFEHTRQVLGTRGLKATVQRAFEEVLAVDARHRAIRQLQQMDGLDLDCPEVMAGAWR' A
#
# COMPACT_ATOMS: atom_id res chain seq x y z
N MET A 1 -13.61 14.68 5.10
CA MET A 1 -14.28 13.36 4.98
C MET A 1 -15.62 13.57 4.29
N ARG A 2 -15.91 12.84 3.21
CA ARG A 2 -17.20 12.90 2.49
C ARG A 2 -18.09 11.73 2.92
N LYS A 3 -19.39 11.96 3.11
CA LYS A 3 -20.38 10.90 3.35
C LYS A 3 -21.11 10.60 2.04
N THR A 4 -21.38 9.32 1.79
CA THR A 4 -22.07 8.85 0.58
C THR A 4 -22.73 7.51 0.88
N THR A 5 -23.89 7.25 0.28
CA THR A 5 -24.56 5.95 0.30
C THR A 5 -23.91 5.05 -0.73
N LEU A 6 -23.63 3.81 -0.36
CA LEU A 6 -22.98 2.81 -1.21
C LEU A 6 -23.82 1.55 -1.20
N GLU A 7 -24.08 1.00 -2.38
CA GLU A 7 -24.56 -0.36 -2.53
C GLU A 7 -23.36 -1.29 -2.71
N PHE A 8 -23.37 -2.43 -2.03
CA PHE A 8 -22.29 -3.40 -2.08
C PHE A 8 -22.84 -4.80 -1.79
N ASP A 9 -22.12 -5.81 -2.25
CA ASP A 9 -22.43 -7.20 -1.94
C ASP A 9 -22.01 -7.54 -0.50
N GLU A 10 -22.95 -8.07 0.29
CA GLU A 10 -22.73 -8.36 1.71
C GLU A 10 -21.71 -9.48 1.93
N GLY A 11 -21.67 -10.47 1.04
CA GLY A 11 -20.69 -11.57 1.09
C GLY A 11 -19.26 -11.07 0.83
N LEU A 12 -19.08 -10.24 -0.19
CA LEU A 12 -17.79 -9.58 -0.47
C LEU A 12 -17.37 -8.68 0.69
N PHE A 13 -18.30 -7.95 1.30
CA PHE A 13 -18.00 -7.13 2.47
C PHE A 13 -17.51 -7.98 3.64
N GLU A 14 -18.21 -9.05 4.00
CA GLU A 14 -17.81 -9.89 5.13
C GLU A 14 -16.46 -10.56 4.90
N HIS A 15 -16.20 -11.05 3.69
CA HIS A 15 -14.90 -11.64 3.36
C HIS A 15 -13.78 -10.58 3.42
N THR A 16 -14.00 -9.41 2.83
CA THR A 16 -13.03 -8.31 2.85
C THR A 16 -12.78 -7.83 4.28
N ARG A 17 -13.82 -7.72 5.10
CA ARG A 17 -13.73 -7.34 6.52
C ARG A 17 -12.89 -8.33 7.32
N GLN A 18 -13.03 -9.62 7.07
CA GLN A 18 -12.22 -10.66 7.70
C GLN A 18 -10.75 -10.57 7.27
N VAL A 19 -10.49 -10.46 5.97
CA VAL A 19 -9.12 -10.31 5.43
C VAL A 19 -8.42 -9.07 5.99
N LEU A 20 -9.13 -7.94 6.06
CA LEU A 20 -8.57 -6.68 6.55
C LEU A 20 -8.59 -6.55 8.08
N GLY A 21 -9.22 -7.49 8.81
CA GLY A 21 -9.32 -7.46 10.27
C GLY A 21 -10.11 -6.26 10.82
N THR A 22 -11.04 -5.71 10.04
CA THR A 22 -11.75 -4.46 10.37
C THR A 22 -13.09 -4.71 11.06
N ARG A 23 -13.61 -3.67 11.71
CA ARG A 23 -14.95 -3.65 12.32
C ARG A 23 -15.84 -2.60 11.65
N GLY A 24 -16.85 -3.07 10.93
CA GLY A 24 -17.84 -2.23 10.25
C GLY A 24 -17.42 -1.75 8.86
N LEU A 25 -18.42 -1.30 8.08
CA LEU A 25 -18.24 -0.93 6.66
C LEU A 25 -17.26 0.22 6.46
N LYS A 26 -17.41 1.31 7.22
CA LYS A 26 -16.55 2.49 7.08
C LYS A 26 -15.06 2.15 7.23
N ALA A 27 -14.71 1.41 8.30
CA ALA A 27 -13.34 1.01 8.56
C ALA A 27 -12.81 0.08 7.46
N THR A 28 -13.66 -0.83 6.97
CA THR A 28 -13.32 -1.77 5.90
C THR A 28 -13.06 -1.05 4.58
N VAL A 29 -13.92 -0.12 4.17
CA VAL A 29 -13.73 0.67 2.94
C VAL A 29 -12.47 1.53 3.02
N GLN A 30 -12.27 2.22 4.16
CA GLN A 30 -11.07 3.01 4.39
C GLN A 30 -9.81 2.15 4.27
N ARG A 31 -9.80 1.00 4.96
CA ARG A 31 -8.64 0.10 4.95
C ARG A 31 -8.40 -0.53 3.59
N ALA A 32 -9.45 -0.81 2.82
CA ALA A 32 -9.33 -1.32 1.45
C ALA A 32 -8.62 -0.32 0.54
N PHE A 33 -8.93 0.98 0.64
CA PHE A 33 -8.20 2.01 -0.12
C PHE A 33 -6.72 2.07 0.29
N GLU A 34 -6.44 2.02 1.59
CA GLU A 34 -5.07 2.00 2.10
C GLU A 34 -4.29 0.78 1.57
N GLU A 35 -4.90 -0.39 1.55
CA GLU A 35 -4.24 -1.62 1.09
C GLU A 35 -3.91 -1.56 -0.41
N VAL A 36 -4.84 -1.07 -1.24
CA VAL A 36 -4.59 -0.90 -2.68
C VAL A 36 -3.41 0.06 -2.92
N LEU A 37 -3.37 1.18 -2.21
CA LEU A 37 -2.26 2.13 -2.30
C LEU A 37 -0.94 1.52 -1.78
N ALA A 38 -0.98 0.70 -0.73
CA ALA A 38 0.18 0.03 -0.20
C ALA A 38 0.74 -1.03 -1.17
N VAL A 39 -0.12 -1.77 -1.88
CA VAL A 39 0.29 -2.71 -2.95
C VAL A 39 0.98 -1.95 -4.08
N ASP A 40 0.38 -0.88 -4.56
CA ASP A 40 0.93 -0.06 -5.63
C ASP A 40 2.26 0.60 -5.24
N ALA A 41 2.38 1.11 -4.01
CA ALA A 41 3.63 1.63 -3.47
C ALA A 41 4.73 0.56 -3.41
N ARG A 42 4.40 -0.66 -2.97
CA ARG A 42 5.34 -1.80 -2.98
C ARG A 42 5.83 -2.12 -4.39
N HIS A 43 4.92 -2.17 -5.38
CA HIS A 43 5.30 -2.42 -6.77
C HIS A 43 6.21 -1.31 -7.34
N ARG A 44 5.92 -0.05 -7.03
CA ARG A 44 6.81 1.07 -7.43
C ARG A 44 8.18 0.94 -6.78
N ALA A 45 8.24 0.67 -5.49
CA ALA A 45 9.51 0.53 -4.77
C ALA A 45 10.37 -0.61 -5.37
N ILE A 46 9.75 -1.75 -5.69
CA ILE A 46 10.45 -2.86 -6.35
C ILE A 46 11.00 -2.43 -7.71
N ARG A 47 10.20 -1.76 -8.55
CA ARG A 47 10.67 -1.26 -9.85
C ARG A 47 11.81 -0.26 -9.70
N GLN A 48 11.68 0.66 -8.75
CA GLN A 48 12.72 1.64 -8.45
C GLN A 48 14.03 0.96 -8.06
N LEU A 49 13.98 -0.06 -7.19
CA LEU A 49 15.14 -0.86 -6.80
C LEU A 49 15.69 -1.71 -7.95
N GLN A 50 14.88 -2.18 -8.89
CA GLN A 50 15.39 -2.92 -10.05
C GLN A 50 16.12 -2.02 -11.04
N GLN A 51 15.71 -0.75 -11.11
CA GLN A 51 16.22 0.22 -12.08
C GLN A 51 17.24 1.19 -11.48
N MET A 52 17.46 1.13 -10.16
CA MET A 52 18.19 2.15 -9.41
C MET A 52 17.68 3.57 -9.70
N ASP A 53 16.37 3.71 -9.98
CA ASP A 53 15.79 4.97 -10.43
C ASP A 53 15.79 6.00 -9.30
N GLY A 54 16.62 7.04 -9.44
CA GLY A 54 16.85 8.05 -8.41
C GLY A 54 17.49 7.48 -7.13
N LEU A 55 18.19 6.35 -7.22
CA LEU A 55 18.88 5.69 -6.11
C LEU A 55 20.34 5.43 -6.49
N ASP A 56 21.28 5.75 -5.60
CA ASP A 56 22.70 5.44 -5.77
C ASP A 56 23.11 4.20 -4.95
N LEU A 57 22.17 3.28 -4.70
CA LEU A 57 22.39 2.10 -3.86
C LEU A 57 23.36 1.09 -4.48
N ASP A 58 23.60 1.18 -5.78
CA ASP A 58 24.59 0.41 -6.54
C ASP A 58 25.95 1.13 -6.67
N CYS A 59 26.07 2.37 -6.18
CA CYS A 59 27.31 3.14 -6.21
C CYS A 59 28.17 2.88 -4.96
N PRO A 60 29.31 2.17 -5.06
CA PRO A 60 30.10 1.78 -3.89
C PRO A 60 30.68 2.97 -3.13
N GLU A 61 31.03 4.05 -3.83
CA GLU A 61 31.58 5.28 -3.22
C GLU A 61 30.53 5.99 -2.37
N VAL A 62 29.29 6.09 -2.86
CA VAL A 62 28.16 6.69 -2.13
C VAL A 62 27.80 5.82 -0.92
N MET A 63 27.73 4.50 -1.09
CA MET A 63 27.44 3.58 0.00
C MET A 63 28.52 3.60 1.08
N ALA A 64 29.81 3.71 0.73
CA ALA A 64 30.89 3.86 1.72
C ALA A 64 30.83 5.17 2.53
N GLY A 65 30.16 6.21 2.00
CA GLY A 65 29.91 7.47 2.70
C GLY A 65 28.72 7.42 3.66
N ALA A 66 27.72 6.60 3.39
CA ALA A 66 26.44 6.58 4.12
C ALA A 66 26.51 5.93 5.51
N TRP A 67 27.56 5.16 5.81
CA TRP A 67 27.72 4.39 7.06
C TRP A 67 28.82 4.91 7.99
N ARG A 68 29.35 6.11 7.73
CA ARG A 68 30.27 6.82 8.63
C ARG A 68 29.50 7.68 9.62
#